data_AF-A0A930ATN4-F1
#
_entry.id   AF-A0A930ATN4-F1
#
_cell.length_a   1.000
_cell.length_b   1.000
_cell.length_c   1.000
_cell.angle_alpha   90.00
_cell.angle_beta   90.00
_cell.angle_gamma   90.00
#
_symmetry.space_group_name_H-M   'P 1'
#
loop_
_entity.id
_entity.type
_entity.pdbx_description
1 polymer ?
#
loop_
_entity_poly.entity_id
_entity_poly.type
_entity_poly.pdbx_seq_one_letter_code
_entity_poly.pdbx_strand_id
1 'polypeptide(L)'
;RLIYLGAGTSGRLGVLDASECPPTFGVSPEMVVGLIAGGDYALRNAIEGAEDDETLAEAQLRDLDLVKEDVVIGISASGRTPYVAAGLAYANEVGCFTGAISNSPNALISNIASVGIEAITGPEVVTGSTRMKAGTAQKIILNMITTTAMIQVGKIFKGYMVDVQPTNLKLKQRATNILSKITNLSPEDARSVLEENDFDLKVAIISQIHHISAQEAEQLLQANQMNIVKAMKNKEA
;
A
#
# COMPACT_ATOMS: atom_id res chain seq x y z
N ARG A 1 -3.18 -8.40 6.21
CA ARG A 1 -3.51 -7.19 5.43
C ARG A 1 -2.77 -6.00 6.02
N LEU A 2 -2.68 -4.87 5.31
CA LEU A 2 -2.24 -3.59 5.85
C LEU A 2 -3.47 -2.67 6.01
N ILE A 3 -3.72 -2.18 7.22
CA ILE A 3 -4.91 -1.40 7.54
C ILE A 3 -4.48 -0.03 8.07
N TYR A 4 -4.96 1.04 7.44
CA TYR A 4 -4.79 2.41 7.91
C TYR A 4 -5.99 2.86 8.73
N LEU A 5 -5.75 3.56 9.84
CA LEU A 5 -6.77 4.19 10.68
C LEU A 5 -6.52 5.69 10.79
N GLY A 6 -7.52 6.52 10.56
CA GLY A 6 -7.41 7.95 10.82
C GLY A 6 -8.72 8.70 10.79
N ALA A 7 -8.72 9.94 11.27
CA ALA A 7 -9.84 10.86 11.14
C ALA A 7 -9.50 12.00 10.16
N GLY A 8 -10.53 12.65 9.60
CA GLY A 8 -10.38 13.83 8.76
C GLY A 8 -9.36 13.64 7.62
N THR A 9 -8.41 14.56 7.49
CA THR A 9 -7.37 14.47 6.45
C THR A 9 -6.50 13.22 6.58
N SER A 10 -6.13 12.81 7.80
CA SER A 10 -5.29 11.63 8.00
C SER A 10 -5.98 10.35 7.54
N GLY A 11 -7.27 10.17 7.88
CA GLY A 11 -8.07 9.05 7.37
C GLY A 11 -8.22 9.06 5.85
N ARG A 12 -8.49 10.22 5.24
CA ARG A 12 -8.58 10.37 3.78
C ARG A 12 -7.28 10.01 3.06
N LEU A 13 -6.13 10.35 3.64
CA LEU A 13 -4.83 9.99 3.07
C LEU A 13 -4.56 8.49 3.14
N GLY A 14 -4.97 7.82 4.23
CA GLY A 14 -4.92 6.36 4.32
C GLY A 14 -5.78 5.69 3.24
N VAL A 15 -7.01 6.19 3.04
CA VAL A 15 -7.91 5.69 1.97
C VAL A 15 -7.32 5.96 0.59
N LEU A 16 -6.72 7.13 0.36
CA LEU A 16 -6.05 7.46 -0.90
C LEU A 16 -4.94 6.46 -1.23
N ASP A 17 -3.99 6.25 -0.32
CA ASP A 17 -2.86 5.33 -0.53
C ASP A 17 -3.33 3.88 -0.77
N ALA A 18 -4.31 3.42 0.02
CA ALA A 18 -4.94 2.11 -0.17
C ALA A 18 -5.58 1.96 -1.56
N SER A 19 -6.32 2.99 -2.02
CA SER A 19 -7.01 2.97 -3.32
C SER A 19 -6.07 2.90 -4.53
N GLU A 20 -4.83 3.37 -4.37
CA GLU A 20 -3.82 3.34 -5.42
C GLU A 20 -3.13 1.97 -5.52
N CYS A 21 -3.24 1.11 -4.50
CA CYS A 21 -2.54 -0.17 -4.46
C CYS A 21 -3.02 -1.18 -5.54
N PRO A 22 -4.33 -1.45 -5.72
CA PRO A 22 -4.80 -2.37 -6.75
C PRO A 22 -4.37 -2.00 -8.17
N PRO A 23 -4.58 -0.76 -8.68
CA PRO A 23 -4.18 -0.42 -10.04
C PRO A 23 -2.66 -0.31 -10.23
N THR A 24 -1.90 -0.06 -9.16
CA THR A 24 -0.43 0.10 -9.22
C THR A 24 0.30 -1.24 -9.13
N PHE A 25 -0.13 -2.13 -8.24
CA PHE A 25 0.57 -3.36 -7.89
C PHE A 25 -0.20 -4.65 -8.23
N GLY A 26 -1.39 -4.54 -8.83
CA GLY A 26 -2.21 -5.69 -9.21
C GLY A 26 -2.57 -6.57 -8.01
N VAL A 27 -2.87 -5.94 -6.87
CA VAL A 27 -3.23 -6.62 -5.62
C VAL A 27 -4.74 -6.54 -5.37
N SER A 28 -5.26 -7.45 -4.54
CA SER A 28 -6.64 -7.38 -4.07
C SER A 28 -6.88 -6.04 -3.35
N PRO A 29 -8.07 -5.42 -3.52
CA PRO A 29 -8.50 -4.26 -2.72
C PRO A 29 -8.46 -4.51 -1.20
N GLU A 30 -8.51 -5.77 -0.77
CA GLU A 30 -8.46 -6.16 0.64
C GLU A 30 -7.03 -6.20 1.21
N MET A 31 -6.00 -6.19 0.35
CA MET A 31 -4.61 -6.28 0.81
C MET A 31 -4.19 -5.04 1.60
N VAL A 32 -4.63 -3.85 1.16
CA VAL A 32 -4.39 -2.56 1.80
C VAL A 32 -5.71 -1.84 1.94
N VAL A 33 -6.13 -1.56 3.16
CA VAL A 33 -7.45 -0.99 3.49
C VAL A 33 -7.27 0.32 4.25
N GLY A 34 -8.03 1.35 3.89
CA GLY A 34 -8.10 2.60 4.64
C GLY A 34 -9.43 2.72 5.37
N LEU A 35 -9.38 2.90 6.69
CA LEU A 35 -10.54 3.24 7.51
C LEU A 35 -10.47 4.71 7.92
N ILE A 36 -11.65 5.33 7.91
CA ILE A 36 -11.84 6.72 8.30
C ILE A 36 -12.92 6.81 9.39
N ALA A 37 -12.63 7.58 10.44
CA ALA A 37 -13.61 7.93 11.46
C ALA A 37 -14.84 8.58 10.81
N GLY A 38 -16.03 8.02 11.06
CA GLY A 38 -17.27 8.47 10.43
C GLY A 38 -17.62 7.79 9.09
N GLY A 39 -16.81 6.84 8.63
CA GLY A 39 -17.09 6.00 7.45
C GLY A 39 -17.08 6.77 6.12
N ASP A 40 -17.67 6.17 5.09
CA ASP A 40 -17.61 6.68 3.71
C ASP A 40 -18.09 8.13 3.55
N TYR A 41 -19.06 8.57 4.36
CA TYR A 41 -19.52 9.97 4.33
C TYR A 41 -18.38 10.95 4.65
N ALA A 42 -17.46 10.57 5.54
CA ALA A 42 -16.32 11.38 5.96
C ALA A 42 -15.27 11.58 4.84
N LEU A 43 -15.33 10.79 3.75
CA LEU A 43 -14.43 10.95 2.61
C LEU A 43 -14.61 12.31 1.92
N ARG A 44 -15.86 12.80 1.88
CA ARG A 44 -16.20 14.06 1.21
C ARG A 44 -16.61 15.17 2.17
N ASN A 45 -17.08 14.79 3.36
CA ASN A 45 -17.60 15.73 4.36
C ASN A 45 -16.84 15.59 5.68
N ALA A 46 -16.86 16.64 6.51
CA ALA A 46 -16.45 16.49 7.91
C ALA A 46 -17.62 15.92 8.72
N ILE A 47 -17.32 15.09 9.72
CA ILE A 47 -18.29 14.62 10.72
C ILE A 47 -17.78 15.09 12.07
N GLU A 48 -18.55 15.94 12.73
CA GLU A 48 -18.22 16.46 14.05
C GLU A 48 -18.27 15.33 15.10
N GLY A 49 -17.27 15.28 15.98
CA GLY A 49 -17.18 14.29 17.06
C GLY A 49 -16.75 12.88 16.66
N ALA A 50 -16.70 12.53 15.36
CA ALA A 50 -16.30 11.19 14.94
C ALA A 50 -14.86 10.84 15.34
N GLU A 51 -13.97 11.84 15.44
CA GLU A 51 -12.58 11.63 15.85
C GLU A 51 -12.41 11.38 17.36
N ASP A 52 -13.42 11.77 18.14
CA ASP A 52 -13.46 11.63 19.61
C ASP A 52 -14.16 10.32 20.05
N ASP A 53 -14.82 9.61 19.15
CA ASP A 53 -15.50 8.35 19.46
C ASP A 53 -14.50 7.18 19.45
N GLU A 54 -14.15 6.72 20.65
CA GLU A 54 -13.23 5.60 20.89
C GLU A 54 -13.82 4.25 20.45
N THR A 55 -15.15 4.13 20.32
CA THR A 55 -15.81 2.85 20.00
C THR A 55 -15.83 2.56 18.50
N LEU A 56 -15.79 3.61 17.66
CA LEU A 56 -15.91 3.46 16.20
C LEU A 56 -14.75 2.68 15.57
N ALA A 57 -13.51 2.90 16.03
CA ALA A 57 -12.35 2.24 15.46
C ALA A 57 -12.39 0.74 15.73
N GLU A 58 -12.71 0.34 16.96
CA GLU A 58 -12.88 -1.07 17.32
C GLU A 58 -13.99 -1.71 16.49
N ALA A 59 -15.16 -1.07 16.38
CA ALA A 59 -16.27 -1.58 15.58
C ALA A 59 -15.86 -1.82 14.12
N GLN A 60 -15.21 -0.84 13.48
CA GLN A 60 -14.75 -0.98 12.09
C GLN A 60 -13.68 -2.07 11.92
N LEU A 61 -12.79 -2.24 12.90
CA LEU A 61 -11.80 -3.32 12.88
C LEU A 61 -12.45 -4.70 13.08
N ARG A 62 -13.49 -4.80 13.90
CA ARG A 62 -14.29 -6.02 14.05
C ARG A 62 -15.05 -6.35 12.78
N ASP A 63 -15.66 -5.36 12.13
CA ASP A 63 -16.37 -5.54 10.86
C ASP A 63 -15.44 -5.99 9.71
N LEU A 64 -14.13 -5.71 9.82
CA LEU A 64 -13.11 -6.22 8.91
C LEU A 64 -12.59 -7.62 9.28
N ASP A 65 -13.12 -8.26 10.33
CA ASP A 65 -12.60 -9.51 10.88
C ASP A 65 -11.08 -9.41 11.14
N LEU A 66 -10.64 -8.40 11.92
CA LEU A 66 -9.22 -8.20 12.22
C LEU A 66 -8.59 -9.45 12.84
N VAL A 67 -7.46 -9.88 12.29
CA VAL A 67 -6.66 -11.01 12.79
C VAL A 67 -5.22 -10.59 13.09
N LYS A 68 -4.51 -11.35 13.92
CA LYS A 68 -3.13 -11.02 14.37
C LYS A 68 -2.10 -10.90 13.23
N GLU A 69 -2.35 -11.52 12.08
CA GLU A 69 -1.52 -11.42 10.88
C GLU A 69 -1.70 -10.09 10.13
N ASP A 70 -2.70 -9.28 10.51
CA ASP A 70 -2.86 -7.94 10.01
C ASP A 70 -1.87 -6.96 10.66
N VAL A 71 -1.59 -5.90 9.91
CA VAL A 71 -0.80 -4.75 10.37
C VAL A 71 -1.73 -3.55 10.42
N VAL A 72 -1.79 -2.87 11.56
CA VAL A 72 -2.64 -1.69 11.76
C VAL A 72 -1.78 -0.45 11.97
N ILE A 73 -1.97 0.57 11.14
CA ILE A 73 -1.24 1.83 11.21
C ILE A 73 -2.19 2.99 11.51
N GLY A 74 -2.03 3.58 12.69
CA GLY A 74 -2.79 4.76 13.12
C GLY A 74 -2.16 6.05 12.66
N ILE A 75 -2.96 6.98 12.13
CA ILE A 75 -2.50 8.23 11.54
C ILE A 75 -3.19 9.40 12.24
N SER A 76 -2.43 10.23 12.95
CA SER A 76 -2.94 11.45 13.57
C SER A 76 -1.85 12.51 13.67
N ALA A 77 -2.07 13.66 13.03
CA ALA A 77 -1.11 14.78 13.10
C ALA A 77 -0.88 15.26 14.56
N SER A 78 -1.96 15.35 15.35
CA SER A 78 -1.89 15.73 16.76
C SER A 78 -1.27 14.63 17.65
N GLY A 79 -1.26 13.39 17.16
CA GLY A 79 -0.75 12.25 17.89
C GLY A 79 -1.62 11.78 19.05
N ARG A 80 -2.82 12.34 19.23
CA ARG A 80 -3.68 12.12 20.41
C ARG A 80 -5.17 11.92 20.07
N THR A 81 -5.51 11.69 18.82
CA THR A 81 -6.90 11.48 18.38
C THR A 81 -7.48 10.21 19.03
N PRO A 82 -8.57 10.31 19.83
CA PRO A 82 -9.13 9.17 20.58
C PRO A 82 -9.50 7.96 19.70
N TYR A 83 -10.18 8.20 18.56
CA TYR A 83 -10.50 7.14 17.59
C TYR A 83 -9.25 6.33 17.18
N VAL A 84 -8.12 7.00 16.91
CA VAL A 84 -6.88 6.34 16.48
C VAL A 84 -6.22 5.58 17.64
N ALA A 85 -6.20 6.20 18.83
CA ALA A 85 -5.63 5.58 20.01
C ALA A 85 -6.37 4.29 20.40
N ALA A 86 -7.70 4.34 20.41
CA ALA A 86 -8.55 3.18 20.71
C ALA A 86 -8.39 2.06 19.68
N GLY A 87 -8.38 2.39 18.38
CA GLY A 87 -8.15 1.40 17.33
C GLY A 87 -6.78 0.71 17.42
N LEU A 88 -5.73 1.45 17.75
CA LEU A 88 -4.40 0.87 17.98
C LEU A 88 -4.35 -0.01 19.24
N ALA A 89 -5.02 0.41 20.33
CA ALA A 89 -5.12 -0.38 21.54
C ALA A 89 -5.83 -1.72 21.28
N TYR A 90 -6.97 -1.70 20.60
CA TYR A 90 -7.68 -2.91 20.20
C TYR A 90 -6.85 -3.81 19.28
N ALA A 91 -6.14 -3.24 18.29
CA ALA A 91 -5.27 -4.01 17.42
C ALA A 91 -4.14 -4.73 18.19
N ASN A 92 -3.59 -4.09 19.22
CA ASN A 92 -2.62 -4.71 20.12
C ASN A 92 -3.23 -5.86 20.94
N GLU A 93 -4.47 -5.70 21.44
CA GLU A 93 -5.18 -6.76 22.17
C GLU A 93 -5.41 -8.01 21.32
N VAL A 94 -5.72 -7.82 20.03
CA VAL A 94 -5.81 -8.92 19.04
C VAL A 94 -4.44 -9.54 18.74
N GLY A 95 -3.35 -8.85 19.05
CA GLY A 95 -1.97 -9.30 18.83
C GLY A 95 -1.40 -8.90 17.46
N CYS A 96 -1.98 -7.89 16.82
CA CYS A 96 -1.48 -7.35 15.55
C CYS A 96 -0.16 -6.59 15.74
N PHE A 97 0.64 -6.50 14.68
CA PHE A 97 1.69 -5.50 14.65
C PHE A 97 1.07 -4.11 14.43
N THR A 98 1.48 -3.13 15.25
CA THR A 98 0.92 -1.78 15.22
C THR A 98 1.97 -0.73 14.90
N GLY A 99 1.61 0.19 13.99
CA GLY A 99 2.40 1.38 13.66
C GLY A 99 1.62 2.66 13.97
N ALA A 100 2.33 3.75 14.24
CA ALA A 100 1.73 5.08 14.39
C ALA A 100 2.48 6.11 13.57
N ILE A 101 1.75 7.02 12.91
CA ILE A 101 2.29 8.17 12.21
C ILE A 101 1.73 9.43 12.86
N SER A 102 2.62 10.26 13.40
CA SER A 102 2.28 11.53 14.01
C SER A 102 3.16 12.67 13.52
N ASN A 103 2.73 13.90 13.78
CA ASN A 103 3.54 15.11 13.49
C ASN A 103 3.81 15.91 14.77
N SER A 104 3.63 15.27 15.93
CA SER A 104 3.81 15.84 17.26
C SER A 104 4.78 14.96 18.06
N PRO A 105 5.73 15.56 18.80
CA PRO A 105 6.71 14.79 19.56
C PRO A 105 6.05 14.09 20.76
N ASN A 106 6.53 12.89 21.09
CA ASN A 106 6.01 12.07 22.20
C ASN A 106 4.50 11.84 22.09
N ALA A 107 4.02 11.54 20.87
CA ALA A 107 2.61 11.35 20.61
C ALA A 107 2.05 10.16 21.40
N LEU A 108 0.82 10.31 21.92
CA LEU A 108 0.11 9.24 22.63
C LEU A 108 0.03 7.97 21.77
N ILE A 109 -0.33 8.12 20.49
CA ILE A 109 -0.43 6.97 19.57
C ILE A 109 0.92 6.30 19.30
N SER A 110 2.04 7.03 19.36
CA SER A 110 3.39 6.46 19.22
C SER A 110 3.73 5.55 20.40
N ASN A 111 3.25 5.88 21.60
CA ASN A 111 3.48 5.09 22.81
C ASN A 111 2.56 3.86 22.89
N ILE A 112 1.40 3.90 22.23
CA ILE A 112 0.48 2.77 22.14
C ILE A 112 0.96 1.77 21.06
N ALA A 113 1.44 2.28 19.93
CA ALA A 113 1.90 1.43 18.83
C ALA A 113 3.23 0.73 19.12
N SER A 114 3.47 -0.40 18.45
CA SER A 114 4.75 -1.11 18.51
C SER A 114 5.89 -0.26 17.92
N VAL A 115 5.60 0.53 16.89
CA VAL A 115 6.54 1.47 16.26
C VAL A 115 5.86 2.81 15.96
N GLY A 116 6.44 3.91 16.44
CA GLY A 116 6.03 5.27 16.12
C GLY A 116 6.93 5.96 15.08
N ILE A 117 6.33 6.65 14.12
CA ILE A 117 6.98 7.54 13.15
C ILE A 117 6.52 8.97 13.47
N GLU A 118 7.37 9.74 14.15
CA GLU A 118 7.09 11.13 14.52
C GLU A 118 7.73 12.10 13.52
N ALA A 119 6.98 12.44 12.47
CA ALA A 119 7.42 13.35 11.42
C ALA A 119 7.21 14.81 11.82
N ILE A 120 8.12 15.35 12.63
CA ILE A 120 8.00 16.71 13.18
C ILE A 120 8.13 17.77 12.08
N THR A 121 6.99 18.32 11.63
CA THR A 121 6.93 19.32 10.55
C THR A 121 6.96 20.77 11.03
N GLY A 122 6.92 20.99 12.35
CA GLY A 122 6.81 22.30 12.99
C GLY A 122 5.46 22.99 12.76
N PRO A 123 5.29 24.24 13.24
CA PRO A 123 4.01 24.98 13.16
C PRO A 123 3.53 25.16 11.72
N GLU A 124 2.23 25.05 11.49
CA GLU A 124 1.61 25.26 10.18
C GLU A 124 1.48 26.76 9.86
N VAL A 125 1.48 27.11 8.57
CA VAL A 125 1.35 28.52 8.14
C VAL A 125 -0.01 29.11 8.54
N VAL A 126 -1.07 28.29 8.52
CA VAL A 126 -2.33 28.57 9.18
C VAL A 126 -2.33 27.74 10.47
N THR A 127 -2.38 28.42 11.61
CA THR A 127 -2.28 27.75 12.93
C THR A 127 -3.32 26.65 13.05
N GLY A 128 -2.88 25.43 13.36
CA GLY A 128 -3.73 24.24 13.51
C GLY A 128 -4.16 23.56 12.21
N SER A 129 -3.89 24.14 11.03
CA SER A 129 -4.28 23.57 9.74
C SER A 129 -3.33 22.43 9.29
N THR A 130 -3.35 21.33 10.03
CA THR A 130 -2.47 20.15 9.81
C THR A 130 -2.72 19.41 8.50
N ARG A 131 -3.78 19.75 7.76
CA ARG A 131 -3.96 19.27 6.37
C ARG A 131 -2.83 19.71 5.41
N MET A 132 -1.94 20.61 5.85
CA MET A 132 -0.87 21.20 5.06
C MET A 132 0.43 20.38 5.16
N LYS A 133 1.44 20.82 5.94
CA LYS A 133 2.73 20.12 6.01
C LYS A 133 2.59 18.74 6.64
N ALA A 134 1.84 18.63 7.72
CA ALA A 134 1.62 17.35 8.40
C ALA A 134 0.94 16.32 7.47
N GLY A 135 -0.14 16.70 6.79
CA GLY A 135 -0.79 15.86 5.77
C GLY A 135 0.14 15.51 4.60
N THR A 136 0.98 16.44 4.15
CA THR A 136 1.97 16.17 3.09
C THR A 136 3.01 15.13 3.55
N ALA A 137 3.52 15.27 4.77
CA ALA A 137 4.45 14.30 5.35
C ALA A 137 3.79 12.91 5.49
N GLN A 138 2.55 12.86 5.97
CA GLN A 138 1.77 11.62 6.07
C GLN A 138 1.65 10.94 4.71
N LYS A 139 1.28 11.68 3.64
CA LYS A 139 1.20 11.12 2.28
C LYS A 139 2.52 10.46 1.86
N ILE A 140 3.64 11.16 2.06
CA ILE A 140 4.97 10.65 1.68
C ILE A 140 5.29 9.37 2.45
N ILE A 141 5.03 9.33 3.76
CA ILE A 141 5.30 8.17 4.60
C ILE A 141 4.44 6.97 4.16
N LEU A 142 3.14 7.17 3.92
CA LEU A 142 2.24 6.11 3.45
C LEU A 142 2.72 5.53 2.11
N ASN A 143 3.05 6.39 1.15
CA ASN A 143 3.60 5.96 -0.14
C ASN A 143 4.91 5.18 0.02
N MET A 144 5.77 5.56 0.97
CA MET A 144 6.99 4.80 1.27
C MET A 144 6.66 3.42 1.83
N ILE A 145 5.71 3.31 2.77
CA ILE A 145 5.31 2.03 3.38
C ILE A 145 4.78 1.07 2.32
N THR A 146 3.76 1.45 1.56
CA THR A 146 3.17 0.56 0.55
C THR A 146 4.15 0.25 -0.57
N THR A 147 4.86 1.24 -1.10
CA THR A 147 5.80 0.99 -2.20
C THR A 147 6.93 0.06 -1.77
N THR A 148 7.51 0.26 -0.59
CA THR A 148 8.60 -0.61 -0.10
C THR A 148 8.11 -2.01 0.23
N ALA A 149 6.93 -2.16 0.83
CA ALA A 149 6.31 -3.48 1.05
C ALA A 149 6.05 -4.21 -0.28
N MET A 150 5.55 -3.49 -1.30
CA MET A 150 5.26 -4.05 -2.63
C MET A 150 6.53 -4.44 -3.40
N ILE A 151 7.65 -3.74 -3.17
CA ILE A 151 8.97 -4.18 -3.63
C ILE A 151 9.34 -5.53 -3.00
N GLN A 152 9.18 -5.67 -1.68
CA GLN A 152 9.56 -6.89 -0.96
C GLN A 152 8.74 -8.11 -1.40
N VAL A 153 7.45 -7.93 -1.70
CA VAL A 153 6.58 -9.01 -2.21
C VAL A 153 6.67 -9.22 -3.72
N GLY A 154 7.59 -8.54 -4.41
CA GLY A 154 7.94 -8.81 -5.80
C GLY A 154 7.01 -8.21 -6.84
N LYS A 155 6.27 -7.14 -6.51
CA LYS A 155 5.42 -6.40 -7.46
C LYS A 155 6.22 -5.43 -8.34
N ILE A 156 7.46 -5.15 -7.95
CA ILE A 156 8.39 -4.27 -8.66
C ILE A 156 9.67 -5.03 -8.98
N PHE A 157 10.16 -4.87 -10.21
CA PHE A 157 11.42 -5.46 -10.69
C PHE A 157 12.23 -4.45 -11.48
N LYS A 158 13.51 -4.30 -11.15
CA LYS A 158 14.43 -3.31 -11.76
C LYS A 158 13.86 -1.88 -11.83
N GLY A 159 13.06 -1.49 -10.83
CA GLY A 159 12.41 -0.18 -10.77
C GLY A 159 11.12 -0.04 -11.60
N TYR A 160 10.66 -1.11 -12.26
CA TYR A 160 9.42 -1.13 -13.02
C TYR A 160 8.31 -1.86 -12.25
N MET A 161 7.10 -1.32 -12.32
CA MET A 161 5.88 -2.00 -11.88
C MET A 161 5.57 -3.12 -12.87
N VAL A 162 5.86 -4.35 -12.48
CA VAL A 162 5.74 -5.52 -13.37
C VAL A 162 4.45 -6.30 -13.17
N ASP A 163 3.69 -5.99 -12.13
CA ASP A 163 2.36 -6.55 -11.87
C ASP A 163 1.26 -5.52 -12.16
N VAL A 164 1.47 -4.72 -13.21
CA VAL A 164 0.49 -3.74 -13.69
C VAL A 164 -0.65 -4.50 -14.38
N GLN A 165 -1.90 -4.11 -14.11
CA GLN A 165 -3.08 -4.70 -14.75
C GLN A 165 -3.39 -3.96 -16.06
N PRO A 166 -3.04 -4.49 -17.24
CA PRO A 166 -3.11 -3.77 -18.50
C PRO A 166 -4.52 -3.79 -19.12
N THR A 167 -5.48 -3.20 -18.40
CA THR A 167 -6.91 -3.19 -18.73
C THR A 167 -7.31 -2.17 -19.81
N ASN A 168 -6.41 -1.25 -20.18
CA ASN A 168 -6.65 -0.23 -21.19
C ASN A 168 -5.43 0.00 -22.09
N LEU A 169 -5.62 0.69 -23.21
CA LEU A 169 -4.57 0.94 -24.21
C LEU A 169 -3.30 1.58 -23.61
N LYS A 170 -3.47 2.54 -22.69
CA LYS A 170 -2.34 3.20 -22.00
C LYS A 170 -1.53 2.21 -21.18
N LEU A 171 -2.19 1.32 -20.44
CA LEU A 171 -1.50 0.34 -19.60
C LEU A 171 -0.89 -0.80 -20.43
N LYS A 172 -1.54 -1.21 -21.52
CA LYS A 172 -0.97 -2.14 -22.51
C LYS A 172 0.32 -1.58 -23.12
N GLN A 173 0.30 -0.32 -23.57
CA GLN A 173 1.50 0.36 -24.08
C GLN A 173 2.60 0.47 -23.01
N ARG A 174 2.22 0.74 -21.76
CA ARG A 174 3.16 0.78 -20.64
C ARG A 174 3.83 -0.58 -20.44
N ALA A 175 3.08 -1.67 -20.45
CA ALA A 175 3.62 -3.02 -20.33
C ALA A 175 4.62 -3.33 -21.47
N THR A 176 4.27 -3.02 -22.72
CA THR A 176 5.17 -3.14 -23.88
C THR A 176 6.48 -2.37 -23.68
N ASN A 177 6.39 -1.11 -23.24
CA ASN A 177 7.56 -0.27 -23.01
C ASN A 177 8.43 -0.83 -21.87
N ILE A 178 7.82 -1.41 -20.83
CA ILE A 178 8.57 -2.03 -19.73
C ILE A 178 9.29 -3.28 -20.22
N LEU A 179 8.60 -4.18 -20.92
CA LEU A 179 9.20 -5.41 -21.43
C LEU A 179 10.37 -5.08 -22.37
N SER A 180 10.15 -4.22 -23.37
CA SER A 180 11.18 -3.76 -24.29
C SER A 180 12.41 -3.21 -23.57
N LYS A 181 12.23 -2.37 -22.53
CA LYS A 181 13.36 -1.83 -21.76
C LYS A 181 14.10 -2.87 -20.92
N ILE A 182 13.41 -3.91 -20.44
CA ILE A 182 14.00 -4.95 -19.59
C ILE A 182 14.74 -6.00 -20.42
N THR A 183 14.20 -6.36 -21.59
CA THR A 183 14.70 -7.45 -22.44
C THR A 183 15.48 -6.97 -23.67
N ASN A 184 15.52 -5.65 -23.92
CA ASN A 184 16.07 -5.03 -25.13
C ASN A 184 15.39 -5.46 -26.45
N LEU A 185 14.17 -6.00 -26.39
CA LEU A 185 13.36 -6.27 -27.57
C LEU A 185 12.88 -4.96 -28.23
N SER A 186 12.61 -5.01 -29.53
CA SER A 186 11.87 -3.93 -30.19
C SER A 186 10.48 -3.78 -29.56
N PRO A 187 9.86 -2.57 -29.61
CA PRO A 187 8.49 -2.40 -29.14
C PRO A 187 7.49 -3.35 -29.80
N GLU A 188 7.69 -3.67 -31.07
CA GLU A 188 6.84 -4.58 -31.86
C GLU A 188 6.99 -6.04 -31.38
N ASP A 189 8.22 -6.51 -31.17
CA ASP A 189 8.47 -7.87 -30.65
C ASP A 189 7.96 -7.99 -29.21
N ALA A 190 8.23 -7.00 -28.36
CA ALA A 190 7.74 -6.96 -27.00
C ALA A 190 6.20 -6.96 -26.95
N ARG A 191 5.55 -6.27 -27.89
CA ARG A 191 4.09 -6.27 -28.00
C ARG A 191 3.56 -7.65 -28.34
N SER A 192 4.19 -8.33 -29.30
CA SER A 192 3.81 -9.67 -29.76
C SER A 192 3.96 -10.69 -28.64
N VAL A 193 5.10 -10.69 -27.93
CA VAL A 193 5.32 -11.54 -26.75
C VAL A 193 4.24 -11.32 -25.69
N LEU A 194 3.87 -10.07 -25.40
CA LEU A 194 2.81 -9.81 -24.43
C LEU A 194 1.44 -10.33 -24.90
N GLU A 195 1.13 -10.28 -26.19
CA GLU A 195 -0.14 -10.82 -26.72
C GLU A 195 -0.20 -12.35 -26.59
N GLU A 196 0.92 -13.03 -26.82
CA GLU A 196 1.04 -14.49 -26.66
C GLU A 196 0.94 -14.94 -25.19
N ASN A 197 1.16 -14.02 -24.24
CA ASN A 197 1.16 -14.30 -22.80
C ASN A 197 -0.01 -13.62 -22.07
N ASP A 198 -1.10 -13.30 -22.77
CA ASP A 198 -2.29 -12.62 -22.19
C ASP A 198 -1.96 -11.33 -21.41
N PHE A 199 -0.87 -10.67 -21.79
CA PHE A 199 -0.27 -9.51 -21.13
C PHE A 199 0.20 -9.74 -19.68
N ASP A 200 0.48 -10.97 -19.28
CA ASP A 200 1.22 -11.22 -18.05
C ASP A 200 2.69 -10.80 -18.24
N LEU A 201 2.99 -9.59 -17.77
CA LEU A 201 4.30 -8.99 -17.89
C LEU A 201 5.36 -9.74 -17.07
N LYS A 202 5.02 -10.36 -15.94
CA LYS A 202 6.00 -11.12 -15.14
C LYS A 202 6.41 -12.40 -15.86
N VAL A 203 5.43 -13.13 -16.40
CA VAL A 203 5.66 -14.33 -17.21
C VAL A 203 6.49 -13.98 -18.44
N ALA A 204 6.11 -12.93 -19.17
CA ALA A 204 6.84 -12.47 -20.35
C ALA A 204 8.31 -12.09 -20.02
N ILE A 205 8.55 -11.37 -18.92
CA ILE A 205 9.91 -11.01 -18.50
C ILE A 205 10.76 -12.26 -18.22
N ILE A 206 10.23 -13.20 -17.44
CA ILE A 206 10.96 -14.41 -17.05
C ILE A 206 11.23 -15.30 -18.26
N SER A 207 10.20 -15.52 -19.09
CA SER A 207 10.30 -16.32 -20.31
C SER A 207 11.38 -15.77 -21.24
N GLN A 208 11.40 -14.45 -21.47
CA GLN A 208 12.36 -13.82 -22.37
C GLN A 208 13.78 -13.77 -21.80
N ILE A 209 13.97 -13.54 -20.49
CA ILE A 209 15.32 -13.50 -19.90
C ILE A 209 15.94 -14.90 -19.81
N HIS A 210 15.15 -15.92 -19.46
CA HIS A 210 15.66 -17.28 -19.27
C HIS A 210 15.52 -18.17 -20.50
N HIS A 211 14.93 -17.68 -21.59
CA HIS A 211 14.66 -18.43 -22.82
C HIS A 211 13.85 -19.71 -22.57
N ILE A 212 12.83 -19.61 -21.71
CA ILE A 212 11.92 -20.72 -21.35
C ILE A 212 10.50 -20.45 -21.84
N SER A 213 9.67 -21.49 -21.89
CA SER A 213 8.27 -21.33 -22.25
C SER A 213 7.49 -20.51 -21.21
N ALA A 214 6.38 -19.92 -21.64
CA ALA A 214 5.44 -19.20 -20.77
C ALA A 214 5.00 -20.08 -19.57
N GLN A 215 4.71 -21.36 -19.84
CA GLN A 215 4.29 -22.31 -18.82
C GLN A 215 5.38 -22.58 -17.78
N GLU A 216 6.64 -22.74 -18.20
CA GLU A 216 7.77 -22.89 -17.27
C GLU A 216 7.99 -21.62 -16.45
N ALA A 217 7.84 -20.44 -17.06
CA ALA A 217 7.95 -19.16 -16.37
C ALA A 217 6.83 -18.98 -15.33
N GLU A 218 5.60 -19.39 -15.64
CA GLU A 218 4.48 -19.38 -14.70
C GLU A 218 4.72 -20.34 -13.53
N GLN A 219 5.17 -21.57 -13.80
CA GLN A 219 5.52 -22.54 -12.75
C GLN A 219 6.63 -22.00 -11.84
N LEU A 220 7.64 -21.34 -12.41
CA LEU A 220 8.71 -20.71 -11.63
C LEU A 220 8.17 -19.57 -10.74
N LEU A 221 7.24 -18.76 -11.24
CA LEU A 221 6.57 -17.73 -10.43
C LEU A 221 5.75 -18.35 -9.29
N GLN A 222 4.94 -19.37 -9.59
CA GLN A 222 4.09 -20.04 -8.60
C GLN A 222 4.94 -20.68 -7.49
N ALA A 223 6.02 -21.37 -7.85
CA ALA A 223 6.98 -21.94 -6.89
C ALA A 223 7.63 -20.87 -5.98
N ASN A 224 7.60 -19.61 -6.40
CA ASN A 224 8.18 -18.47 -5.71
C ASN A 224 7.13 -17.46 -5.20
N GLN A 225 5.90 -17.91 -4.95
CA GLN A 225 4.82 -17.09 -4.40
C GLN A 225 4.52 -15.84 -5.25
N MET A 226 4.60 -15.98 -6.57
CA MET A 226 4.43 -14.90 -7.56
C MET A 226 5.42 -13.74 -7.43
N ASN A 227 6.51 -13.91 -6.67
CA ASN A 227 7.56 -12.92 -6.48
C ASN A 227 8.63 -13.08 -7.57
N ILE A 228 8.61 -12.17 -8.55
CA ILE A 228 9.55 -12.18 -9.67
C ILE A 228 11.01 -12.09 -9.24
N VAL A 229 11.34 -11.35 -8.18
CA VAL A 229 12.73 -11.20 -7.72
C VAL A 229 13.25 -12.53 -7.19
N LYS A 230 12.43 -13.27 -6.44
CA LYS A 230 12.76 -14.62 -5.97
C LYS A 230 12.84 -15.61 -7.13
N ALA A 231 11.89 -15.56 -8.06
CA ALA A 231 11.86 -16.41 -9.24
C ALA A 231 13.13 -16.28 -10.09
N MET A 232 13.56 -15.04 -10.38
CA MET A 232 14.78 -14.77 -11.13
C MET A 232 16.03 -15.32 -10.43
N LYS A 233 16.17 -15.08 -9.11
CA LYS A 233 17.32 -15.55 -8.32
C LYS A 233 17.41 -17.07 -8.26
N ASN A 234 16.28 -17.75 -8.07
CA ASN A 234 16.26 -19.21 -7.90
C ASN A 234 16.50 -19.98 -9.21
N LYS A 235 16.36 -19.31 -10.37
CA LYS A 235 16.71 -19.90 -11.67
C LYS A 235 18.20 -19.71 -12.03
N GLU A 236 18.83 -18.68 -11.48
CA GLU A 236 20.28 -18.42 -11.62
C GLU A 236 21.13 -19.29 -10.67
N ALA A 237 20.53 -19.84 -9.61
CA ALA A 237 21.16 -20.74 -8.63
C ALA A 237 21.14 -22.21 -9.08
#